data_AF-A0A382GX05-F1
#
_entry.id   AF-A0A382GX05-F1
#
_cell.length_a   1.000
_cell.length_b   1.000
_cell.length_c   1.000
_cell.angle_alpha   90.00
_cell.angle_beta   90.00
_cell.angle_gamma   90.00
#
_symmetry.space_group_name_H-M   'P 1'
#
loop_
_entity.id
_entity.type
_entity.pdbx_description
1 polymer ?
#
loop_
_entity_poly.entity_id
_entity_poly.type
_entity_poly.pdbx_seq_one_letter_code
_entity_poly.pdbx_strand_id
1 'polypeptide(L)'
;MNIKKKIEKNRNFKKILQEFEPDVVLLDRISNIGKNVIKENIPLLILLRGNYWEESSWAKKTIYKSRIDKLAIAKNEKLFDLCLRKSSLILPISKYLENEVKKRYPEKNIKLFPADGRDPEEWFPITVQKLKHPCVGLLQGLNIWGKSK
;
A
#
# COMPACT_ATOMS: atom_id res chain seq x y z
N MET A 1 8.58 9.21 22.16
CA MET A 1 8.71 9.69 20.76
C MET A 1 9.53 10.97 20.75
N ASN A 2 10.68 11.00 20.06
CA ASN A 2 11.59 12.16 20.11
C ASN A 2 11.10 13.28 19.16
N ILE A 3 10.52 14.34 19.73
CA ILE A 3 9.92 15.45 19.00
C ILE A 3 10.96 16.20 18.15
N LYS A 4 12.19 16.37 18.67
CA LYS A 4 13.29 17.04 17.94
C LYS A 4 13.60 16.32 16.63
N LYS A 5 13.78 15.00 16.67
CA LYS A 5 14.02 14.18 15.47
C LYS A 5 12.91 14.28 14.43
N LYS A 6 11.65 14.44 14.87
CA LYS A 6 10.51 14.58 13.95
C LYS A 6 10.52 15.94 13.25
N ILE A 7 10.82 17.02 13.98
CA ILE A 7 10.95 18.37 13.43
C ILE A 7 12.09 18.41 12.41
N GLU A 8 13.24 17.83 12.76
CA GLU A 8 14.40 17.76 11.89
C GLU A 8 14.11 17.01 10.59
N LYS A 9 13.46 15.84 10.65
CA LYS A 9 13.03 15.10 9.45
C LYS A 9 12.11 15.91 8.55
N ASN A 10 11.16 16.64 9.12
CA ASN A 10 10.27 17.50 8.34
C ASN A 10 11.03 18.66 7.67
N ARG A 11 12.01 19.24 8.35
CA ARG A 11 12.86 20.30 7.78
C ARG A 11 13.69 19.77 6.62
N ASN A 12 14.32 18.60 6.78
CA ASN A 12 15.12 17.98 5.74
C ASN A 12 14.26 17.59 4.53
N PHE A 13 13.04 17.09 4.75
CA PHE A 13 12.12 16.78 3.67
C PHE A 13 11.71 18.03 2.88
N LYS A 14 11.42 19.15 3.55
CA LYS A 14 11.12 20.42 2.87
C LYS A 14 12.30 20.93 2.04
N LYS A 15 13.54 20.80 2.54
CA LYS A 15 14.74 21.14 1.77
C LYS A 15 14.84 20.32 0.49
N ILE A 16 14.64 19.01 0.57
CA ILE A 16 14.65 18.12 -0.60
C ILE A 16 13.62 18.57 -1.64
N LEU A 17 12.40 18.92 -1.21
CA LEU A 17 11.36 19.41 -2.13
C LEU A 17 11.71 20.75 -2.78
N GLN A 18 12.40 21.64 -2.05
CA GLN A 18 12.86 22.94 -2.56
C GLN A 18 14.07 22.81 -3.50
N GLU A 19 14.96 21.84 -3.24
CA GLU A 19 16.15 21.62 -4.06
C GLU A 19 15.83 20.87 -5.35
N PHE A 20 14.90 19.91 -5.30
CA PHE A 20 14.54 19.08 -6.46
C PHE A 20 13.36 19.63 -7.26
N GLU A 21 12.47 20.41 -6.63
CA GLU A 21 11.27 21.00 -7.25
C GLU A 21 10.45 19.99 -8.09
N PRO A 22 9.96 18.89 -7.50
CA PRO A 22 9.30 17.85 -8.27
C PRO A 22 7.93 18.29 -8.80
N ASP A 23 7.68 18.04 -10.09
CA ASP A 23 6.33 18.13 -10.67
C ASP A 23 5.37 17.09 -10.08
N VAL A 24 5.90 15.97 -9.62
CA VAL A 24 5.13 14.84 -9.10
C VAL A 24 5.96 14.01 -8.11
N VAL A 25 5.31 13.45 -7.11
CA VAL A 25 5.92 12.48 -6.18
C VAL A 25 5.21 11.14 -6.28
N LEU A 26 5.96 10.08 -6.55
CA LEU A 26 5.47 8.70 -6.53
C LEU A 26 5.82 8.04 -5.19
N LEU A 27 4.82 7.49 -4.50
CA LEU A 27 5.03 6.66 -3.31
C LEU A 27 4.67 5.20 -3.57
N ASP A 28 5.65 4.32 -3.38
CA ASP A 28 5.45 2.85 -3.35
C ASP A 28 4.79 2.37 -2.05
N ARG A 29 5.13 3.01 -0.94
CA ARG A 29 4.53 2.73 0.36
C ARG A 29 4.00 4.01 0.98
N ILE A 30 2.70 4.01 1.28
CA ILE A 30 2.08 5.14 1.94
C ILE A 30 2.67 5.29 3.35
N SER A 31 3.20 6.47 3.61
CA SER A 31 3.77 6.85 4.89
C SER A 31 3.40 8.30 5.20
N ASN A 32 3.89 8.85 6.32
CA ASN A 32 3.65 10.26 6.65
C ASN A 32 4.22 11.22 5.59
N ILE A 33 5.09 10.76 4.70
CA ILE A 33 5.59 11.53 3.55
C ILE A 33 4.43 11.94 2.66
N GLY A 34 3.47 11.06 2.38
CA GLY A 34 2.31 11.40 1.53
C GLY A 34 1.52 12.59 2.06
N LYS A 35 1.32 12.65 3.39
CA LYS A 35 0.68 13.80 4.04
C LYS A 35 1.48 15.09 3.86
N ASN A 36 2.81 15.02 3.88
CA ASN A 36 3.66 16.20 3.66
C ASN A 36 3.61 16.65 2.21
N VAL A 37 3.70 15.73 1.24
CA VAL A 37 3.56 16.03 -0.20
C VAL A 37 2.22 16.73 -0.49
N ILE A 38 1.11 16.18 0.04
CA ILE A 38 -0.23 16.78 -0.13
C ILE A 38 -0.28 18.21 0.41
N LYS A 39 0.43 18.52 1.51
CA LYS A 39 0.44 19.87 2.09
C LYS A 39 1.19 20.89 1.26
N GLU A 40 2.22 20.45 0.53
CA GLU A 40 2.97 21.31 -0.38
C GLU A 40 2.28 21.43 -1.75
N ASN A 41 1.06 20.90 -1.91
CA ASN A 41 0.27 20.91 -3.14
C ASN A 41 0.94 20.27 -4.37
N ILE A 42 1.89 19.37 -4.14
CA ILE A 42 2.55 18.62 -5.21
C ILE A 42 1.69 17.39 -5.58
N PRO A 43 1.45 17.11 -6.87
CA PRO A 43 0.77 15.91 -7.31
C PRO A 43 1.36 14.63 -6.71
N LEU A 44 0.50 13.82 -6.09
CA LEU A 44 0.89 12.57 -5.43
C LEU A 44 0.41 11.37 -6.25
N LEU A 45 1.33 10.54 -6.72
CA LEU A 45 1.06 9.23 -7.31
C LEU A 45 1.27 8.14 -6.25
N ILE A 46 0.42 7.13 -6.27
CA ILE A 46 0.51 6.01 -5.33
C ILE A 46 0.60 4.71 -6.13
N LEU A 47 1.73 4.03 -6.01
CA LEU A 47 1.89 2.66 -6.48
C LEU A 47 1.33 1.71 -5.42
N LEU A 48 0.29 0.96 -5.78
CA LEU A 48 -0.39 0.03 -4.88
C LEU A 48 0.03 -1.40 -5.19
N ARG A 49 0.90 -1.96 -4.34
CA ARG A 49 1.47 -3.31 -4.51
C ARG A 49 0.78 -4.42 -3.71
N GLY A 50 -0.07 -4.07 -2.75
CA GLY A 50 -0.68 -5.03 -1.84
C GLY A 50 -2.12 -4.65 -1.48
N ASN A 51 -2.91 -5.65 -1.09
CA ASN A 51 -4.26 -5.41 -0.59
C ASN A 51 -4.17 -4.99 0.88
N TYR A 52 -3.91 -3.70 1.09
CA TYR A 52 -3.80 -3.12 2.42
C TYR A 52 -5.04 -3.38 3.29
N TRP A 53 -6.23 -3.43 2.71
CA TRP A 53 -7.47 -3.66 3.47
C TRP A 53 -7.54 -5.08 4.02
N GLU A 54 -7.19 -6.08 3.21
CA GLU A 54 -7.11 -7.47 3.66
C GLU A 54 -5.98 -7.67 4.67
N GLU A 55 -4.80 -7.10 4.39
CA GLU A 55 -3.66 -7.15 5.31
C GLU A 55 -4.00 -6.54 6.67
N SER A 56 -4.63 -5.35 6.69
CA SER A 56 -5.06 -4.70 7.92
C SER A 56 -6.13 -5.51 8.66
N SER A 57 -7.10 -6.08 7.94
CA SER A 57 -8.15 -6.95 8.50
C SER A 57 -7.56 -8.20 9.16
N TRP A 58 -6.61 -8.87 8.50
CA TRP A 58 -5.92 -10.03 9.05
C TRP A 58 -5.01 -9.67 10.22
N ALA A 59 -4.30 -8.55 10.14
CA ALA A 59 -3.41 -8.10 11.19
C ALA A 59 -4.18 -7.75 12.47
N LYS A 60 -5.38 -7.15 12.35
CA LYS A 60 -6.33 -6.94 13.48
C LYS A 60 -6.79 -8.25 14.14
N LYS A 61 -6.94 -9.33 13.36
CA LYS A 61 -7.38 -10.64 13.85
C LYS A 61 -6.26 -11.46 14.51
N THR A 62 -5.01 -11.26 14.08
CA THR A 62 -3.90 -12.17 14.41
C THR A 62 -2.87 -11.56 15.36
N ILE A 63 -2.24 -10.45 14.96
CA ILE A 63 -1.04 -9.90 15.62
C ILE A 63 -1.40 -8.75 16.56
N TYR A 64 -2.34 -7.88 16.16
CA TYR A 64 -2.60 -6.62 16.84
C TYR A 64 -3.78 -6.71 17.81
N LYS A 65 -3.55 -7.37 18.95
CA LYS A 65 -4.59 -7.65 19.96
C LYS A 65 -4.77 -6.52 20.98
N SER A 66 -3.75 -5.72 21.26
CA SER A 66 -3.80 -4.70 22.31
C SER A 66 -4.57 -3.44 21.90
N ARG A 67 -4.99 -2.63 22.88
CA ARG A 67 -5.63 -1.32 22.61
C ARG A 67 -4.69 -0.35 21.88
N ILE A 68 -3.40 -0.37 22.23
CA ILE A 68 -2.37 0.48 21.62
C ILE A 68 -2.19 0.11 20.15
N ASP A 69 -2.15 -1.19 19.85
CA ASP A 69 -2.01 -1.68 18.48
C ASP A 69 -3.21 -1.29 17.61
N LYS A 70 -4.44 -1.44 18.16
CA LYS A 70 -5.66 -1.04 17.46
C LYS A 70 -5.66 0.45 17.12
N LEU A 71 -5.19 1.31 18.04
CA LEU A 71 -5.03 2.74 17.79
C LEU A 71 -3.98 3.02 16.70
N ALA A 72 -2.86 2.30 16.70
CA ALA A 72 -1.82 2.42 15.69
C ALA A 72 -2.34 2.04 14.29
N ILE A 73 -3.07 0.94 14.18
CA ILE A 73 -3.70 0.53 12.91
C ILE A 73 -4.72 1.56 12.44
N ALA A 74 -5.62 2.01 13.31
CA ALA A 74 -6.64 2.99 12.93
C ALA A 74 -5.99 4.30 12.41
N LYS A 75 -4.86 4.70 13.00
CA LYS A 75 -4.07 5.85 12.52
C LYS A 75 -3.47 5.59 11.14
N ASN A 76 -2.92 4.41 10.90
CA ASN A 76 -2.37 4.02 9.61
C ASN A 76 -3.47 3.93 8.54
N GLU A 77 -4.64 3.38 8.87
CA GLU A 77 -5.78 3.30 7.96
C GLU A 77 -6.27 4.69 7.55
N LYS A 78 -6.37 5.62 8.52
CA LYS A 78 -6.70 7.02 8.24
C LYS A 78 -5.67 7.71 7.34
N LEU A 79 -4.39 7.43 7.55
CA LEU A 79 -3.32 7.99 6.71
C LEU A 79 -3.38 7.42 5.28
N PHE A 80 -3.61 6.11 5.18
CA PHE A 80 -3.73 5.40 3.91
C PHE A 80 -4.91 5.95 3.09
N ASP A 81 -6.08 6.06 3.72
CA ASP A 81 -7.29 6.63 3.11
C ASP A 81 -7.09 8.09 2.69
N LEU A 82 -6.51 8.93 3.56
CA LEU A 82 -6.20 10.33 3.23
C LEU A 82 -5.32 10.42 1.97
N CYS A 83 -4.26 9.62 1.90
CA CYS A 83 -3.34 9.65 0.77
C CYS A 83 -4.01 9.18 -0.52
N LEU A 84 -4.78 8.09 -0.49
CA LEU A 84 -5.51 7.63 -1.67
C LEU A 84 -6.54 8.66 -2.16
N ARG A 85 -7.34 9.25 -1.27
CA ARG A 85 -8.33 10.27 -1.66
C ARG A 85 -7.69 11.50 -2.28
N LYS A 86 -6.55 11.94 -1.73
CA LYS A 86 -5.84 13.15 -2.15
C LYS A 86 -4.81 12.91 -3.26
N SER A 87 -4.53 11.66 -3.62
CA SER A 87 -3.62 11.34 -4.72
C SER A 87 -4.15 11.83 -6.07
N SER A 88 -3.27 12.19 -6.99
CA SER A 88 -3.63 12.55 -8.36
C SER A 88 -3.90 11.31 -9.22
N LEU A 89 -3.23 10.19 -8.91
CA LEU A 89 -3.34 8.92 -9.65
C LEU A 89 -2.95 7.74 -8.75
N ILE A 90 -3.75 6.68 -8.81
CA ILE A 90 -3.48 5.40 -8.14
C ILE A 90 -3.07 4.37 -9.19
N LEU A 91 -1.95 3.71 -8.94
CA LEU A 91 -1.30 2.76 -9.83
C LEU A 91 -1.31 1.35 -9.20
N PRO A 92 -2.42 0.60 -9.29
CA PRO A 92 -2.45 -0.80 -8.85
C PRO A 92 -1.60 -1.68 -9.76
N ILE A 93 -0.87 -2.64 -9.18
CA ILE A 93 -0.01 -3.56 -9.96
C ILE A 93 -0.74 -4.74 -10.60
N SER A 94 -2.00 -4.98 -10.24
CA SER A 94 -2.77 -6.10 -10.77
C SER A 94 -4.23 -5.74 -11.00
N LYS A 95 -4.89 -6.47 -11.90
CA LYS A 95 -6.33 -6.28 -12.17
C LYS A 95 -7.18 -6.48 -10.92
N TYR A 96 -6.79 -7.42 -10.06
CA TYR A 96 -7.40 -7.63 -8.76
C TYR A 96 -7.31 -6.36 -7.90
N LEU A 97 -6.12 -5.77 -7.75
CA LEU A 97 -5.96 -4.53 -6.97
C LEU A 97 -6.69 -3.35 -7.61
N GLU A 98 -6.71 -3.25 -8.94
CA GLU A 98 -7.49 -2.24 -9.65
C GLU A 98 -8.97 -2.31 -9.28
N ASN A 99 -9.54 -3.51 -9.30
CA ASN A 99 -10.94 -3.73 -8.92
C ASN A 99 -11.17 -3.37 -7.44
N GLU A 100 -10.25 -3.74 -6.53
CA GLU A 100 -10.37 -3.40 -5.11
C GLU A 100 -10.31 -1.89 -4.83
N VAL A 101 -9.49 -1.14 -5.58
CA VAL A 101 -9.43 0.33 -5.48
C VAL A 101 -10.71 0.94 -6.06
N LYS A 102 -11.17 0.52 -7.25
CA LYS A 102 -12.39 1.06 -7.90
C LYS A 102 -13.63 0.90 -7.04
N LYS A 103 -13.74 -0.21 -6.30
CA LYS A 103 -14.85 -0.44 -5.35
C LYS A 103 -14.88 0.61 -4.22
N ARG A 104 -13.73 1.15 -3.82
CA ARG A 104 -13.59 2.03 -2.63
C ARG A 104 -13.46 3.51 -2.99
N TYR A 105 -12.89 3.80 -4.16
CA TYR A 105 -12.61 5.14 -4.66
C TYR A 105 -12.96 5.24 -6.16
N PRO A 106 -14.23 5.01 -6.53
CA PRO A 106 -14.67 4.97 -7.92
C PRO A 106 -14.39 6.27 -8.69
N GLU A 107 -14.30 7.40 -7.99
CA GLU A 107 -14.07 8.74 -8.54
C GLU A 107 -12.60 9.05 -8.85
N LYS A 108 -11.67 8.16 -8.47
CA LYS A 108 -10.23 8.41 -8.60
C LYS A 108 -9.71 7.99 -9.97
N ASN A 109 -8.72 8.72 -10.45
CA ASN A 109 -7.88 8.29 -11.56
C ASN A 109 -7.11 7.04 -11.13
N ILE A 110 -7.41 5.92 -11.77
CA ILE A 110 -6.82 4.62 -11.49
C ILE A 110 -6.31 4.06 -12.82
N LYS A 111 -5.02 3.71 -12.88
CA LYS A 111 -4.41 3.12 -14.06
C LYS A 111 -3.62 1.88 -13.67
N LEU A 112 -4.00 0.73 -14.22
CA LEU A 112 -3.25 -0.51 -14.04
C LEU A 112 -1.79 -0.30 -14.48
N PHE A 113 -0.85 -0.63 -13.61
CA PHE A 113 0.58 -0.47 -13.86
C PHE A 113 1.35 -1.68 -13.29
N PRO A 114 1.57 -2.73 -14.10
CA PRO A 114 2.23 -3.97 -13.68
C PRO A 114 3.74 -3.74 -13.48
N ALA A 115 4.10 -3.00 -12.44
CA ALA A 115 5.46 -2.58 -12.14
C ALA A 115 6.42 -3.73 -11.78
N ASP A 116 5.88 -4.90 -11.47
CA ASP A 116 6.62 -6.13 -11.17
C ASP A 116 6.98 -6.94 -12.42
N GLY A 117 6.64 -6.43 -13.62
CA GLY A 117 6.93 -7.09 -14.88
C GLY A 117 6.10 -8.35 -15.11
N ARG A 118 5.05 -8.57 -14.32
CA ARG A 118 4.12 -9.68 -14.53
C ARG A 118 3.18 -9.29 -15.66
N ASP A 119 3.22 -10.05 -16.75
CA ASP A 119 2.18 -9.97 -17.76
C ASP A 119 0.94 -10.72 -17.27
N PRO A 120 -0.21 -10.06 -17.08
CA PRO A 120 -1.45 -10.75 -16.70
C PRO A 120 -1.84 -11.87 -17.68
N GLU A 121 -1.45 -11.78 -18.96
CA GLU A 121 -1.70 -12.80 -19.98
C GLU A 121 -0.85 -14.07 -19.76
N GLU A 122 0.32 -13.93 -19.15
CA GLU A 122 1.19 -15.05 -18.77
C GLU A 122 0.70 -15.80 -17.52
N TRP A 123 -0.21 -15.19 -16.73
CA TRP A 123 -0.76 -15.78 -15.51
C TRP A 123 -2.09 -16.51 -15.78
N PHE A 124 -2.03 -17.60 -16.55
CA PHE A 124 -3.16 -18.52 -16.69
C PHE A 124 -3.14 -19.57 -15.58
N PRO A 125 -4.32 -19.99 -15.07
CA PRO A 125 -4.39 -21.08 -14.11
C PRO A 125 -3.90 -22.36 -14.78
N ILE A 126 -2.64 -22.72 -14.54
CA ILE A 126 -2.13 -24.05 -14.86
C ILE A 126 -2.90 -25.00 -13.95
N THR A 127 -3.57 -25.97 -14.55
CA THR A 127 -4.37 -27.03 -13.90
C THR A 127 -3.83 -27.35 -12.51
N VAL A 128 -4.67 -27.20 -11.47
CA VAL A 128 -4.34 -27.47 -10.06
C VAL A 128 -3.45 -28.70 -10.01
N GLN A 129 -2.16 -28.51 -9.72
CA GLN A 129 -1.24 -29.63 -9.61
C GLN A 129 -1.81 -30.56 -8.53
N LYS A 130 -2.13 -31.80 -8.89
CA LYS A 130 -2.47 -32.84 -7.90
C LYS A 130 -1.19 -33.16 -7.13
N LEU A 131 -0.87 -32.34 -6.13
CA LEU A 131 0.26 -32.56 -5.26
C LEU A 131 0.03 -33.88 -4.51
N LYS A 132 1.01 -34.81 -4.56
CA LYS A 132 0.93 -36.10 -3.85
C LYS A 132 1.22 -35.88 -2.36
N HIS A 133 0.29 -36.28 -1.49
CA HIS A 133 0.41 -36.11 -0.05
C HIS A 133 1.47 -37.08 0.55
N PRO A 134 2.23 -36.68 1.60
CA PRO A 134 2.23 -35.37 2.24
C PRO A 134 3.03 -34.33 1.45
N CYS A 135 2.38 -33.21 1.17
CA CYS A 135 3.02 -32.07 0.53
C CYS A 135 3.48 -31.12 1.64
N VAL A 136 4.78 -31.11 1.94
CA VAL A 136 5.35 -30.16 2.89
C VAL A 136 5.87 -28.97 2.08
N GLY A 137 5.09 -27.90 2.06
CA GLY A 137 5.48 -26.62 1.47
C GLY A 137 5.82 -25.61 2.56
N LEU A 138 6.94 -24.89 2.42
CA LEU A 138 7.28 -23.78 3.30
C LEU A 138 6.50 -22.54 2.87
N LEU A 139 5.57 -22.11 3.70
CA LEU A 139 4.80 -20.89 3.48
C LEU A 139 5.51 -19.69 4.13
N GLN A 140 6.23 -18.90 3.33
CA GLN A 140 6.91 -17.69 3.81
C GLN A 140 6.17 -16.42 3.39
N GLY A 141 6.21 -15.39 4.24
CA GLY A 141 5.78 -14.03 3.89
C GLY A 141 4.26 -13.83 3.74
N LEU A 142 3.44 -14.64 4.42
CA LEU A 142 1.99 -14.55 4.27
C LEU A 142 1.37 -13.48 5.18
N ASN A 143 1.11 -12.30 4.63
CA ASN A 143 0.41 -11.22 5.34
C ASN A 143 -1.12 -11.43 5.37
N ILE A 144 -1.66 -12.29 4.50
CA ILE A 144 -3.09 -12.59 4.36
C ILE A 144 -3.30 -14.09 4.57
N TRP A 145 -3.52 -14.50 5.82
CA TRP A 145 -3.66 -15.89 6.24
C TRP A 145 -4.84 -16.64 5.60
N GLY A 146 -5.81 -15.92 5.04
CA GLY A 146 -6.93 -16.53 4.32
C GLY A 146 -6.49 -17.23 3.03
N LYS A 147 -5.34 -16.85 2.46
CA LYS A 147 -4.84 -17.41 1.19
C LYS A 147 -4.16 -18.77 1.34
N SER A 148 -3.95 -19.25 2.57
CA SER A 148 -3.34 -20.55 2.84
C SER A 148 -4.33 -21.63 3.24
N LYS A 149 -5.63 -21.35 3.16
CA LYS A 149 -6.69 -22.29 3.47
C LYS A 149 -7.23 -22.93 2.21
#